data_AF-A0A2V7RP36-F1
#
_entry.id   AF-A0A2V7RP36-F1
#
_cell.length_a   1.000
_cell.length_b   1.000
_cell.length_c   1.000
_cell.angle_alpha   90.00
_cell.angle_beta   90.00
_cell.angle_gamma   90.00
#
_symmetry.space_group_name_H-M   'P 1'
#
loop_
_entity.id
_entity.type
_entity.pdbx_description
1 polymer ?
#
loop_
_entity_poly.entity_id
_entity_poly.type
_entity_poly.pdbx_seq_one_letter_code
_entity_poly.pdbx_strand_id
1 'polypeptide(L)'
;MVLSVSLIGCTDLLVEDPKGFTTTDTFFKTGADLNSATIAIYNALRGLEGQSNWTTLELASDMARADNREPNAGTYGPDRLDWDASTGRTGSYWTTMYSVISRANLVLAKGPAIQTPYTQTKTYNLAEAKFLRGYAYLWLTKVYDDVPLLLTPEEQANPRPTRTPVDQIHAAVVTDLIEAEADLPATWPSADQYGVPTQGRITKGAAQMALADLYLWRSSFQVTAQWDS
;
A
#
# COMPACT_ATOMS: atom_id res chain seq x y z
N MET A 1 63.26 0.94 37.95
CA MET A 1 61.82 0.72 38.22
C MET A 1 61.05 1.27 37.02
N VAL A 2 60.69 0.42 36.06
CA VAL A 2 60.00 0.80 34.83
C VAL A 2 58.50 0.64 35.06
N LEU A 3 57.77 1.75 35.08
CA LEU A 3 56.33 1.79 35.31
C LEU A 3 55.63 1.44 33.99
N SER A 4 55.14 0.22 33.87
CA SER A 4 54.38 -0.24 32.70
C SER A 4 52.91 0.19 32.85
N VAL A 5 52.47 1.09 31.96
CA VAL A 5 51.07 1.54 31.87
C VAL A 5 50.33 0.59 30.93
N SER A 6 49.37 -0.14 31.46
CA SER A 6 48.49 -1.02 30.66
C SER A 6 47.27 -0.22 30.21
N LEU A 7 47.12 -0.05 28.89
CA LEU A 7 45.93 0.52 28.27
C LEU A 7 44.84 -0.56 28.22
N ILE A 8 43.89 -0.53 29.16
CA ILE A 8 42.66 -1.30 29.06
C ILE A 8 41.68 -0.46 28.24
N GLY A 9 41.55 -0.77 26.95
CA GLY A 9 40.55 -0.18 26.07
C GLY A 9 39.18 -0.80 26.33
N CYS A 10 38.20 0.00 26.75
CA CYS A 10 36.79 -0.39 26.73
C CYS A 10 36.31 -0.52 25.28
N THR A 11 36.00 -1.73 24.83
CA THR A 11 35.49 -1.99 23.47
C THR A 11 33.97 -1.81 23.34
N ASP A 12 33.24 -1.60 24.44
CA ASP A 12 31.76 -1.56 24.44
C ASP A 12 31.14 -0.16 24.55
N LEU A 13 31.94 0.91 24.50
CA LEU A 13 31.40 2.28 24.60
C LEU A 13 30.67 2.75 23.32
N LEU A 14 30.86 2.05 22.19
CA LEU A 14 30.29 2.40 20.89
C LEU A 14 29.16 1.47 20.41
N VAL A 15 28.75 0.49 21.24
CA VAL A 15 27.57 -0.32 20.94
C VAL A 15 26.36 0.37 21.58
N GLU A 16 25.82 1.36 20.88
CA GLU A 16 24.54 1.95 21.24
C GLU A 16 23.44 0.97 20.82
N ASP A 17 22.75 0.34 21.78
CA ASP A 17 21.47 -0.33 21.55
C ASP A 17 20.37 0.72 21.74
N PRO A 18 19.87 1.36 20.67
CA PRO A 18 18.87 2.40 20.80
C PRO A 18 17.56 1.78 21.31
N LYS A 19 17.36 1.80 22.62
CA LYS A 19 16.18 1.22 23.29
C LYS A 19 14.85 1.86 22.90
N GLY A 20 14.87 2.91 22.08
CA GLY A 20 13.71 3.59 21.51
C GLY A 20 13.47 3.34 20.01
N PHE A 21 14.33 2.58 19.32
CA PHE A 21 14.17 2.29 17.89
C PHE A 21 13.72 0.85 17.69
N THR A 22 12.45 0.68 17.35
CA THR A 22 11.95 -0.63 16.93
C THR A 22 12.30 -0.87 15.47
N THR A 23 13.16 -1.85 15.21
CA THR A 23 13.44 -2.31 13.84
C THR A 23 12.35 -3.27 13.39
N THR A 24 12.21 -3.49 12.09
CA THR A 24 11.29 -4.50 11.55
C THR A 24 11.53 -5.89 12.14
N ASP A 25 12.77 -6.21 12.51
CA ASP A 25 13.13 -7.48 13.14
C ASP A 25 12.77 -7.56 14.62
N THR A 26 12.69 -6.43 15.33
CA THR A 26 12.35 -6.40 16.76
C THR A 26 10.89 -6.03 17.05
N PHE A 27 10.14 -5.57 16.04
CA PHE A 27 8.74 -5.14 16.16
C PHE A 27 7.74 -6.30 16.17
N PHE A 28 7.84 -7.24 15.22
CA PHE A 28 6.84 -8.28 14.98
C PHE A 28 6.97 -9.46 15.94
N LYS A 29 6.53 -9.28 17.20
CA LYS A 29 6.64 -10.32 18.24
C LYS A 29 5.29 -10.93 18.61
N THR A 30 4.25 -10.12 18.64
CA THR A 30 2.92 -10.51 19.14
C THR A 30 1.84 -10.30 18.09
N GLY A 31 0.67 -10.91 18.29
CA GLY A 31 -0.49 -10.64 17.45
C GLY A 31 -0.99 -9.19 17.54
N ALA A 32 -0.75 -8.51 18.66
CA ALA A 32 -1.08 -7.09 18.81
C ALA A 32 -0.16 -6.20 17.94
N ASP A 33 1.13 -6.56 17.83
CA ASP A 33 2.08 -5.91 16.93
C ASP A 33 1.64 -6.10 15.48
N LEU A 34 1.24 -7.33 15.10
CA LEU A 34 0.70 -7.62 13.76
C LEU A 34 -0.54 -6.77 13.44
N ASN A 35 -1.47 -6.68 14.39
CA ASN A 35 -2.68 -5.87 14.24
C ASN A 35 -2.34 -4.39 14.05
N SER A 36 -1.39 -3.88 14.84
CA SER A 36 -0.92 -2.50 14.77
C SER A 36 -0.22 -2.19 13.43
N ALA A 37 0.61 -3.12 12.94
CA ALA A 37 1.22 -3.00 11.62
C ALA A 37 0.17 -3.02 10.50
N THR A 38 -0.88 -3.82 10.63
CA THR A 38 -1.99 -3.86 9.66
C THR A 38 -2.72 -2.51 9.63
N ILE A 39 -3.02 -1.93 10.80
CA ILE A 39 -3.60 -0.58 10.91
C ILE A 39 -2.67 0.48 10.28
N ALA A 40 -1.35 0.32 10.41
CA ALA A 40 -0.39 1.22 9.79
C ALA A 40 -0.47 1.20 8.26
N ILE A 41 -0.91 0.11 7.61
CA ILE A 41 -1.17 0.09 6.17
C ILE A 41 -2.31 1.07 5.83
N TYR A 42 -3.43 1.02 6.57
CA TYR A 42 -4.54 1.97 6.39
C TYR A 42 -4.12 3.41 6.61
N ASN A 43 -3.23 3.67 7.57
CA ASN A 43 -2.72 5.01 7.81
C ASN A 43 -1.97 5.57 6.57
N ALA A 44 -1.28 4.74 5.80
CA ALA A 44 -0.61 5.19 4.58
C ALA A 44 -1.61 5.71 3.53
N LEU A 45 -2.82 5.13 3.46
CA LEU A 45 -3.88 5.62 2.57
C LEU A 45 -4.30 7.05 2.90
N ARG A 46 -4.01 7.59 4.09
CA ARG A 46 -4.29 9.00 4.39
C ARG A 46 -3.46 9.98 3.56
N GLY A 47 -2.37 9.54 2.94
CA GLY A 47 -1.64 10.34 1.95
C GLY A 47 -2.48 10.71 0.72
N LEU A 48 -3.62 10.04 0.57
CA LEU A 48 -4.63 10.27 -0.46
C LEU A 48 -5.80 11.15 0.00
N GLU A 49 -5.84 11.58 1.27
CA GLU A 49 -6.90 12.45 1.77
C GLU A 49 -6.79 13.87 1.18
N GLY A 50 -7.94 14.54 1.03
CA GLY A 50 -8.03 15.91 0.49
C GLY A 50 -8.33 15.96 -1.02
N GLN A 51 -8.17 17.14 -1.61
CA GLN A 51 -8.49 17.36 -3.03
C GLN A 51 -7.60 16.53 -3.98
N SER A 52 -6.41 16.12 -3.56
CA SER A 52 -5.41 15.54 -4.47
C SER A 52 -5.87 14.24 -5.14
N ASN A 53 -6.75 13.49 -4.50
CA ASN A 53 -7.21 12.20 -5.02
C ASN A 53 -8.31 12.32 -6.07
N TRP A 54 -9.49 12.75 -5.65
CA TRP A 54 -10.65 12.74 -6.54
C TRP A 54 -10.49 13.79 -7.64
N THR A 55 -9.98 14.98 -7.30
CA THR A 55 -9.97 16.09 -8.25
C THR A 55 -9.02 15.83 -9.42
N THR A 56 -7.93 15.08 -9.24
CA THR A 56 -6.97 14.80 -10.32
C THR A 56 -7.58 13.91 -11.41
N LEU A 57 -8.33 12.88 -11.01
CA LEU A 57 -9.00 11.98 -11.95
C LEU A 57 -10.26 12.61 -12.53
N GLU A 58 -11.03 13.34 -11.73
CA GLU A 58 -12.23 14.04 -12.20
C GLU A 58 -11.91 15.19 -13.16
N LEU A 59 -10.81 15.92 -12.95
CA LEU A 59 -10.34 16.93 -13.90
C LEU A 59 -9.82 16.32 -15.21
N ALA A 60 -9.43 15.04 -15.22
CA ALA A 60 -9.11 14.33 -16.45
C ALA A 60 -10.37 13.90 -17.24
N SER A 61 -11.56 14.21 -16.71
CA SER A 61 -12.86 13.96 -17.35
C SER A 61 -13.52 15.28 -17.79
N ASP A 62 -14.66 15.19 -18.47
CA ASP A 62 -15.48 16.33 -18.86
C ASP A 62 -16.46 16.79 -17.75
N MET A 63 -16.44 16.15 -16.57
CA MET A 63 -17.36 16.43 -15.45
C MET A 63 -16.89 17.58 -14.55
N ALA A 64 -15.61 17.92 -14.58
CA ALA A 64 -15.03 18.99 -13.78
C ALA A 64 -14.06 19.82 -14.63
N ARG A 65 -13.84 21.08 -14.23
CA ARG A 65 -12.85 21.97 -14.84
C ARG A 65 -12.14 22.80 -13.78
N ALA A 66 -10.90 23.19 -14.04
CA ALA A 66 -10.22 24.15 -13.18
C ALA A 66 -10.86 25.53 -13.33
N ASP A 67 -11.00 26.28 -12.22
CA ASP A 67 -11.42 27.68 -12.30
C ASP A 67 -10.26 28.50 -12.88
N ASN A 68 -10.57 29.28 -13.91
CA ASN A 68 -9.67 30.19 -14.58
C ASN A 68 -9.05 31.23 -13.63
N ARG A 69 -9.65 31.44 -12.46
CA ARG A 69 -9.25 32.40 -11.43
C ARG A 69 -8.25 31.85 -10.41
N GLU A 70 -8.01 30.54 -10.38
CA GLU A 70 -7.03 29.90 -9.49
C GLU A 70 -6.04 29.02 -10.29
N PRO A 71 -5.07 29.62 -11.00
CA PRO A 71 -4.06 28.89 -11.76
C PRO A 71 -3.15 28.09 -10.84
N ASN A 72 -3.52 26.84 -10.58
CA ASN A 72 -2.73 25.86 -9.86
C ASN A 72 -2.26 24.79 -10.85
N ALA A 73 -0.95 24.56 -10.94
CA ALA A 73 -0.37 23.52 -11.79
C ALA A 73 -0.92 22.12 -11.46
N GLY A 74 -1.29 21.88 -10.20
CA GLY A 74 -1.92 20.64 -9.76
C GLY A 74 -3.38 20.47 -10.21
N THR A 75 -4.03 21.47 -10.81
CA THR A 75 -5.39 21.35 -11.36
C THR A 75 -5.44 21.64 -12.85
N TYR A 76 -4.69 22.63 -13.34
CA TYR A 76 -4.68 23.01 -14.76
C TYR A 76 -4.07 21.97 -15.70
N GLY A 77 -3.00 21.29 -15.27
CA GLY A 77 -2.41 20.18 -16.04
C GLY A 77 -3.44 19.07 -16.23
N PRO A 78 -4.02 18.53 -15.14
CA PRO A 78 -5.09 17.55 -15.20
C PRO A 78 -6.27 17.93 -16.11
N ASP A 79 -6.81 19.14 -15.94
CA ASP A 79 -7.96 19.68 -16.70
C ASP A 79 -7.71 19.73 -18.22
N ARG A 80 -6.44 19.90 -18.61
CA ARG A 80 -6.04 20.02 -20.02
C ARG A 80 -5.40 18.76 -20.56
N LEU A 81 -5.36 17.70 -19.75
CA LEU A 81 -4.63 16.47 -20.05
C LEU A 81 -3.14 16.72 -20.37
N ASP A 82 -2.58 17.78 -19.79
CA ASP A 82 -1.18 18.17 -19.94
C ASP A 82 -0.40 17.79 -18.68
N TRP A 83 0.21 16.61 -18.73
CA TRP A 83 0.85 15.97 -17.58
C TRP A 83 2.36 15.92 -17.75
N ASP A 84 3.07 16.35 -16.71
CA ASP A 84 4.52 16.19 -16.61
C ASP A 84 4.95 15.72 -15.21
N ALA A 85 6.26 15.49 -15.04
CA ALA A 85 6.81 15.07 -13.76
C ALA A 85 6.67 16.12 -12.64
N SER A 86 6.37 17.38 -12.99
CA SER A 86 6.13 18.48 -12.05
C SER A 86 4.66 18.57 -11.60
N THR A 87 3.76 17.80 -12.23
CA THR A 87 2.36 17.71 -11.85
C THR A 87 2.24 16.97 -10.51
N GLY A 88 2.36 17.72 -9.42
CA GLY A 88 2.61 17.18 -8.08
C GLY A 88 1.56 16.18 -7.57
N ARG A 89 0.32 16.25 -8.05
CA ARG A 89 -0.75 15.32 -7.67
C ARG A 89 -0.57 13.92 -8.27
N THR A 90 0.09 13.81 -9.42
CA THR A 90 0.47 12.52 -9.99
C THR A 90 1.65 11.91 -9.22
N GLY A 91 2.50 12.70 -8.56
CA GLY A 91 3.56 12.17 -7.69
C GLY A 91 3.06 11.59 -6.36
N SER A 92 1.96 12.12 -5.82
CA SER A 92 1.40 11.67 -4.53
C SER A 92 0.79 10.29 -4.61
N TYR A 93 0.13 9.94 -5.72
CA TYR A 93 -0.41 8.59 -5.96
C TYR A 93 0.69 7.54 -5.92
N TRP A 94 1.75 7.73 -6.71
CA TRP A 94 2.91 6.83 -6.74
C TRP A 94 3.48 6.60 -5.33
N THR A 95 3.86 7.69 -4.65
CA THR A 95 4.52 7.61 -3.34
C THR A 95 3.63 6.94 -2.30
N THR A 96 2.33 7.27 -2.31
CA THR A 96 1.38 6.73 -1.34
C THR A 96 1.10 5.25 -1.58
N MET A 97 0.86 4.84 -2.83
CA MET A 97 0.57 3.43 -3.15
C MET A 97 1.77 2.54 -2.88
N TYR A 98 3.00 2.96 -3.19
CA TYR A 98 4.19 2.19 -2.83
C TYR A 98 4.45 2.13 -1.33
N SER A 99 4.06 3.15 -0.56
CA SER A 99 4.06 3.10 0.91
C SER A 99 3.07 2.05 1.45
N VAL A 100 1.86 1.98 0.89
CA VAL A 100 0.87 0.94 1.19
C VAL A 100 1.43 -0.44 0.89
N ILE A 101 1.98 -0.64 -0.32
CA ILE A 101 2.58 -1.91 -0.75
C ILE A 101 3.72 -2.33 0.18
N SER A 102 4.59 -1.41 0.60
CA SER A 102 5.68 -1.71 1.53
C SER A 102 5.22 -2.15 2.91
N ARG A 103 4.25 -1.45 3.49
CA ARG A 103 3.68 -1.86 4.77
C ARG A 103 2.95 -3.20 4.67
N ALA A 104 2.24 -3.44 3.57
CA ALA A 104 1.57 -4.72 3.32
C ALA A 104 2.57 -5.87 3.17
N ASN A 105 3.64 -5.70 2.39
CA ASN A 105 4.67 -6.71 2.21
C ASN A 105 5.34 -7.09 3.54
N LEU A 106 5.58 -6.13 4.43
CA LEU A 106 6.11 -6.41 5.78
C LEU A 106 5.14 -7.26 6.62
N VAL A 107 3.85 -6.91 6.61
CA VAL A 107 2.81 -7.69 7.33
C VAL A 107 2.72 -9.11 6.76
N LEU A 108 2.74 -9.27 5.44
CA LEU A 108 2.65 -10.57 4.78
C LEU A 108 3.92 -11.42 4.97
N ALA A 109 5.09 -10.79 5.05
CA ALA A 109 6.36 -11.50 5.28
C ALA A 109 6.52 -11.95 6.75
N LYS A 110 6.17 -11.09 7.72
CA LYS A 110 6.42 -11.35 9.15
C LYS A 110 5.23 -12.02 9.85
N GLY A 111 4.01 -11.71 9.44
CA GLY A 111 2.78 -12.18 10.07
C GLY A 111 2.64 -13.71 10.17
N PRO A 112 2.98 -14.51 9.14
CA PRO A 112 2.87 -15.97 9.20
C PRO A 112 3.64 -16.62 10.36
N ALA A 113 4.79 -16.07 10.76
CA ALA A 113 5.61 -16.60 11.85
C ALA A 113 5.10 -16.24 13.25
N ILE A 114 4.21 -15.25 13.39
CA ILE A 114 3.71 -14.78 14.68
C ILE A 114 2.79 -15.82 15.32
N GLN A 115 3.09 -16.21 16.55
CA GLN A 115 2.25 -17.07 17.38
C GLN A 115 1.30 -16.21 18.20
N THR A 116 0.00 -16.51 18.14
CA THR A 116 -1.02 -15.77 18.90
C THR A 116 -2.22 -16.68 19.20
N PRO A 117 -2.86 -16.55 20.37
CA PRO A 117 -4.11 -17.26 20.65
C PRO A 117 -5.28 -16.78 19.76
N TYR A 118 -5.16 -15.60 19.13
CA TYR A 118 -6.20 -15.01 18.29
C TYR A 118 -5.97 -15.31 16.80
N THR A 119 -5.97 -16.60 16.47
CA THR A 119 -5.65 -17.10 15.11
C THR A 119 -6.56 -16.52 14.03
N GLN A 120 -7.85 -16.34 14.33
CA GLN A 120 -8.80 -15.75 13.40
C GLN A 120 -8.41 -14.32 13.01
N THR A 121 -7.97 -13.52 13.98
CA THR A 121 -7.62 -12.13 13.69
C THR A 121 -6.27 -11.99 13.02
N LYS A 122 -5.33 -12.90 13.31
CA LYS A 122 -4.13 -13.03 12.47
C LYS A 122 -4.53 -13.29 11.01
N THR A 123 -5.48 -14.18 10.78
CA THR A 123 -5.99 -14.48 9.43
C THR A 123 -6.60 -13.24 8.78
N TYR A 124 -7.46 -12.52 9.50
CA TYR A 124 -8.02 -11.26 9.00
C TYR A 124 -6.95 -10.19 8.71
N ASN A 125 -5.96 -10.02 9.57
CA ASN A 125 -4.87 -9.06 9.36
C ASN A 125 -4.07 -9.36 8.08
N LEU A 126 -3.79 -10.65 7.81
CA LEU A 126 -3.13 -11.07 6.56
C LEU A 126 -4.03 -10.82 5.34
N ALA A 127 -5.34 -11.09 5.46
CA ALA A 127 -6.30 -10.85 4.39
C ALA A 127 -6.46 -9.34 4.08
N GLU A 128 -6.53 -8.49 5.11
CA GLU A 128 -6.55 -7.04 4.98
C GLU A 128 -5.28 -6.54 4.27
N ALA A 129 -4.09 -7.07 4.62
CA ALA A 129 -2.84 -6.71 3.97
C ALA A 129 -2.79 -7.13 2.49
N LYS A 130 -3.26 -8.33 2.14
CA LYS A 130 -3.40 -8.75 0.73
C LYS A 130 -4.34 -7.83 -0.03
N PHE A 131 -5.53 -7.55 0.51
CA PHE A 131 -6.47 -6.63 -0.13
C PHE A 131 -5.82 -5.26 -0.37
N LEU A 132 -5.18 -4.68 0.64
CA LEU A 132 -4.59 -3.34 0.53
C LEU A 132 -3.47 -3.30 -0.50
N ARG A 133 -2.66 -4.36 -0.59
CA ARG A 133 -1.63 -4.49 -1.63
C ARG A 133 -2.25 -4.60 -3.03
N GLY A 134 -3.22 -5.49 -3.21
CA GLY A 134 -3.94 -5.65 -4.48
C GLY A 134 -4.65 -4.36 -4.91
N TYR A 135 -5.31 -3.67 -3.97
CA TYR A 135 -5.99 -2.40 -4.22
C TYR A 135 -5.02 -1.26 -4.59
N ALA A 136 -3.85 -1.20 -3.96
CA ALA A 136 -2.82 -0.24 -4.33
C ALA A 136 -2.31 -0.46 -5.76
N TYR A 137 -2.09 -1.72 -6.14
CA TYR A 137 -1.70 -2.07 -7.52
C TYR A 137 -2.81 -1.82 -8.54
N LEU A 138 -4.08 -2.08 -8.19
CA LEU A 138 -5.22 -1.73 -9.02
C LEU A 138 -5.20 -0.23 -9.38
N TRP A 139 -5.05 0.64 -8.39
CA TRP A 139 -4.96 2.08 -8.63
C TRP A 139 -3.71 2.52 -9.39
N LEU A 140 -2.55 1.93 -9.09
CA LEU A 140 -1.32 2.21 -9.84
C LEU A 140 -1.50 1.89 -11.32
N THR A 141 -2.06 0.72 -11.66
CA THR A 141 -2.25 0.35 -13.08
C THR A 141 -3.29 1.22 -13.78
N LYS A 142 -4.32 1.71 -13.08
CA LYS A 142 -5.28 2.67 -13.64
C LYS A 142 -4.66 4.02 -14.01
N VAL A 143 -3.64 4.45 -13.27
CA VAL A 143 -3.01 5.78 -13.46
C VAL A 143 -1.75 5.73 -14.33
N TYR A 144 -0.94 4.67 -14.22
CA TYR A 144 0.39 4.59 -14.84
C TYR A 144 0.58 3.40 -15.78
N ASP A 145 -0.42 2.52 -15.91
CA ASP A 145 -0.30 1.26 -16.64
C ASP A 145 0.79 0.35 -16.05
N ASP A 146 1.80 -0.03 -16.82
CA ASP A 146 2.94 -0.82 -16.33
C ASP A 146 3.65 -0.15 -15.14
N VAL A 147 3.86 -0.88 -14.05
CA VAL A 147 4.62 -0.40 -12.88
C VAL A 147 5.52 -1.49 -12.30
N PRO A 148 6.53 -1.17 -11.49
CA PRO A 148 7.25 -2.17 -10.71
C PRO A 148 6.34 -3.06 -9.83
N LEU A 149 6.35 -4.37 -10.09
CA LEU A 149 5.70 -5.35 -9.24
C LEU A 149 6.68 -5.80 -8.14
N LEU A 150 6.36 -5.46 -6.89
CA LEU A 150 7.17 -5.65 -5.68
C LEU A 150 6.27 -6.30 -4.62
N LEU A 151 6.34 -7.61 -4.51
CA LEU A 151 5.52 -8.45 -3.63
C LEU A 151 6.24 -8.85 -2.34
N THR A 152 7.55 -8.60 -2.23
CA THR A 152 8.32 -8.86 -1.01
C THR A 152 9.13 -7.65 -0.52
N PRO A 153 9.51 -7.59 0.77
CA PRO A 153 10.43 -6.57 1.27
C PRO A 153 11.79 -6.57 0.58
N GLU A 154 12.29 -7.72 0.14
CA GLU A 154 13.58 -7.85 -0.55
C GLU A 154 13.53 -7.21 -1.94
N GLU A 155 12.43 -7.41 -2.67
CA GLU A 155 12.22 -6.76 -3.97
C GLU A 155 12.18 -5.23 -3.82
N GLN A 156 11.65 -4.72 -2.71
CA GLN A 156 11.61 -3.29 -2.39
C GLN A 156 12.98 -2.68 -2.09
N ALA A 157 13.97 -3.49 -1.70
CA ALA A 157 15.32 -3.01 -1.48
C ALA A 157 16.06 -2.72 -2.79
N ASN A 158 15.52 -3.12 -3.95
CA ASN A 158 16.09 -2.78 -5.25
C ASN A 158 15.94 -1.28 -5.53
N PRO A 159 17.03 -0.50 -5.67
CA PRO A 159 16.95 0.93 -5.94
C PRO A 159 16.49 1.27 -7.37
N ARG A 160 16.44 0.28 -8.27
CA ARG A 160 16.09 0.46 -9.70
C ARG A 160 15.22 -0.71 -10.19
N PRO A 161 13.98 -0.83 -9.69
CA PRO A 161 13.11 -1.90 -10.16
C PRO A 161 12.60 -1.60 -11.57
N THR A 162 12.40 -2.66 -12.36
CA THR A 162 11.89 -2.55 -13.74
C THR A 162 10.36 -2.56 -13.76
N ARG A 163 9.77 -1.86 -14.73
CA ARG A 163 8.32 -1.91 -14.96
C ARG A 163 7.93 -3.34 -15.37
N THR A 164 6.78 -3.79 -14.87
CA THR A 164 6.19 -5.09 -15.16
C THR A 164 4.95 -4.89 -16.02
N PRO A 165 4.71 -5.73 -17.04
CA PRO A 165 3.50 -5.62 -17.87
C PRO A 165 2.21 -5.68 -17.03
N VAL A 166 1.25 -4.83 -17.37
CA VAL A 166 -0.01 -4.66 -16.64
C VAL A 166 -0.78 -5.95 -16.41
N ASP A 167 -0.78 -6.87 -17.39
CA ASP A 167 -1.45 -8.17 -17.26
C ASP A 167 -0.86 -9.04 -16.13
N GLN A 168 0.46 -8.97 -15.93
CA GLN A 168 1.11 -9.71 -14.84
C GLN A 168 0.78 -9.08 -13.47
N ILE A 169 0.69 -7.74 -13.42
CA ILE A 169 0.27 -7.03 -12.21
C ILE A 169 -1.18 -7.38 -11.88
N HIS A 170 -2.08 -7.36 -12.88
CA HIS A 170 -3.48 -7.73 -12.69
C HIS A 170 -3.64 -9.18 -12.21
N ALA A 171 -2.81 -10.12 -12.68
CA ALA A 171 -2.81 -11.48 -12.17
C ALA A 171 -2.44 -11.55 -10.67
N ALA A 172 -1.44 -10.77 -10.25
CA ALA A 172 -1.09 -10.65 -8.83
C ALA A 172 -2.21 -10.00 -8.01
N VAL A 173 -2.85 -8.94 -8.53
CA VAL A 173 -4.00 -8.28 -7.89
C VAL A 173 -5.17 -9.25 -7.70
N VAL A 174 -5.52 -10.02 -8.73
CA VAL A 174 -6.59 -11.03 -8.64
C VAL A 174 -6.27 -12.06 -7.56
N THR A 175 -5.02 -12.53 -7.50
CA THR A 175 -4.59 -13.50 -6.47
C THR A 175 -4.77 -12.92 -5.06
N ASP A 176 -4.24 -11.72 -4.82
CA ASP A 176 -4.37 -11.05 -3.52
C ASP A 176 -5.83 -10.81 -3.11
N LEU A 177 -6.66 -10.36 -4.05
CA LEU A 177 -8.07 -10.03 -3.76
C LEU A 177 -8.93 -11.28 -3.56
N ILE A 178 -8.70 -12.37 -4.30
CA ILE A 178 -9.42 -13.65 -4.09
C ILE A 178 -9.04 -14.25 -2.74
N GLU A 179 -7.76 -14.28 -2.41
CA GLU A 179 -7.30 -14.78 -1.12
C GLU A 179 -7.82 -13.93 0.04
N ALA A 180 -7.86 -12.60 -0.13
CA ALA A 180 -8.48 -11.71 0.85
C ALA A 180 -9.99 -11.95 0.99
N GLU A 181 -10.72 -12.11 -0.12
CA GLU A 181 -12.16 -12.38 -0.11
C GLU A 181 -12.51 -13.65 0.67
N ALA A 182 -11.69 -14.70 0.54
CA ALA A 182 -11.91 -15.98 1.20
C ALA A 182 -11.86 -15.86 2.74
N ASP A 183 -10.97 -14.99 3.24
CA ASP A 183 -10.64 -14.90 4.66
C ASP A 183 -11.34 -13.72 5.37
N LEU A 184 -11.73 -12.66 4.65
CA LEU A 184 -12.35 -11.47 5.26
C LEU A 184 -13.79 -11.74 5.75
N PRO A 185 -14.19 -11.10 6.87
CA PRO A 185 -15.56 -11.22 7.36
C PRO A 185 -16.52 -10.35 6.52
N ALA A 186 -17.79 -10.76 6.46
CA ALA A 186 -18.83 -9.96 5.83
C ALA A 186 -19.13 -8.67 6.62
N THR A 187 -19.07 -8.75 7.95
CA THR A 187 -19.27 -7.62 8.87
C THR A 187 -18.27 -7.70 10.00
N TRP A 188 -17.90 -6.55 10.55
CA TRP A 188 -17.04 -6.47 11.71
C TRP A 188 -17.87 -6.26 13.00
N PRO A 189 -17.40 -6.77 14.15
CA PRO A 189 -17.86 -6.28 15.45
C PRO A 189 -17.53 -4.78 15.62
N SER A 190 -17.87 -4.18 16.76
CA SER A 190 -17.50 -2.78 17.06
C SER A 190 -16.02 -2.61 17.36
N ALA A 191 -15.37 -3.63 17.92
CA ALA A 191 -13.95 -3.68 18.21
C ALA A 191 -13.38 -5.09 17.98
N ASP A 192 -12.09 -5.17 17.70
CA ASP A 192 -11.35 -6.43 17.63
C ASP A 192 -11.04 -6.98 19.04
N GLN A 193 -10.44 -8.16 19.10
CA GLN A 193 -10.03 -8.83 20.33
C GLN A 193 -8.93 -8.10 21.13
N TYR A 194 -8.31 -7.07 20.56
CA TYR A 194 -7.39 -6.17 21.28
C TYR A 194 -8.10 -4.89 21.77
N GLY A 195 -9.43 -4.79 21.59
CA GLY A 195 -10.22 -3.63 21.98
C GLY A 195 -10.09 -2.44 21.02
N VAL A 196 -9.54 -2.65 19.82
CA VAL A 196 -9.37 -1.59 18.82
C VAL A 196 -10.62 -1.50 17.96
N PRO A 197 -11.20 -0.30 17.75
CA PRO A 197 -12.34 -0.12 16.87
C PRO A 197 -12.10 -0.67 15.45
N THR A 198 -13.07 -1.40 14.94
CA THR A 198 -13.00 -2.08 13.63
C THR A 198 -13.80 -1.38 12.54
N GLN A 199 -14.45 -0.26 12.87
CA GLN A 199 -15.15 0.57 11.90
C GLN A 199 -14.16 1.08 10.83
N GLY A 200 -14.52 0.89 9.56
CA GLY A 200 -13.68 1.28 8.42
C GLY A 200 -12.69 0.22 7.96
N ARG A 201 -12.58 -0.93 8.65
CA ARG A 201 -11.81 -2.07 8.15
C ARG A 201 -12.49 -2.71 6.94
N ILE A 202 -11.67 -3.25 6.05
CA ILE A 202 -12.09 -3.89 4.80
C ILE A 202 -12.95 -5.12 5.12
N THR A 203 -14.02 -5.30 4.35
CA THR A 203 -14.91 -6.46 4.45
C THR A 203 -14.77 -7.35 3.22
N LYS A 204 -15.34 -8.56 3.29
CA LYS A 204 -15.49 -9.44 2.14
C LYS A 204 -16.14 -8.74 0.94
N GLY A 205 -17.18 -7.94 1.20
CA GLY A 205 -17.86 -7.18 0.14
C GLY A 205 -16.96 -6.15 -0.54
N ALA A 206 -16.01 -5.54 0.19
CA ALA A 206 -15.03 -4.64 -0.40
C ALA A 206 -14.07 -5.39 -1.35
N ALA A 207 -13.61 -6.60 -0.98
CA ALA A 207 -12.80 -7.45 -1.85
C ALA A 207 -13.56 -7.81 -3.15
N GLN A 208 -14.83 -8.18 -3.03
CA GLN A 208 -15.69 -8.47 -4.18
C GLN A 208 -15.88 -7.26 -5.09
N MET A 209 -16.09 -6.06 -4.52
CA MET A 209 -16.20 -4.83 -5.30
C MET A 209 -14.89 -4.49 -6.03
N ALA A 210 -13.74 -4.66 -5.38
CA ALA A 210 -12.45 -4.42 -6.02
C ALA A 210 -12.17 -5.40 -7.17
N LEU A 211 -12.55 -6.67 -7.02
CA LEU A 211 -12.48 -7.67 -8.11
C LEU A 211 -13.41 -7.30 -9.26
N ALA A 212 -14.65 -6.93 -8.97
CA ALA A 212 -15.61 -6.52 -9.99
C ALA A 212 -15.13 -5.27 -10.75
N ASP A 213 -14.57 -4.28 -10.05
CA ASP A 213 -13.97 -3.09 -10.63
C ASP A 213 -12.79 -3.43 -11.56
N LEU A 214 -11.87 -4.30 -11.12
CA LEU A 214 -10.78 -4.77 -11.97
C LEU A 214 -11.29 -5.49 -13.23
N TYR A 215 -12.25 -6.41 -13.10
CA TYR A 215 -12.78 -7.13 -14.24
C TYR A 215 -13.51 -6.21 -15.23
N LEU A 216 -14.29 -5.25 -14.73
CA LEU A 216 -14.92 -4.24 -15.58
C LEU A 216 -13.88 -3.39 -16.29
N TRP A 217 -12.86 -2.93 -15.58
CA TRP A 217 -11.75 -2.17 -16.15
C TRP A 217 -11.02 -2.96 -17.23
N ARG A 218 -10.71 -4.25 -17.02
CA ARG A 218 -10.08 -5.08 -18.06
C ARG A 218 -10.97 -5.29 -19.28
N SER A 219 -12.28 -5.41 -19.07
CA SER A 219 -13.24 -5.59 -20.16
C SER A 219 -13.36 -4.35 -21.06
N SER A 220 -13.13 -3.14 -20.53
CA SER A 220 -13.20 -1.91 -21.34
C SER A 220 -12.09 -1.82 -22.39
N PHE A 221 -10.92 -2.42 -22.14
CA PHE A 221 -9.81 -2.48 -23.12
C PHE A 221 -10.00 -3.55 -24.19
N GLN A 222 -10.88 -4.54 -23.95
CA GLN A 222 -11.18 -5.57 -24.94
C GLN A 222 -12.13 -5.10 -26.05
N VAL A 223 -12.52 -3.81 -26.06
CA VAL A 223 -13.20 -3.17 -27.20
C VAL A 223 -12.18 -2.88 -28.32
N THR A 224 -11.52 -3.91 -28.83
CA THR A 224 -11.02 -3.91 -30.21
C THR A 224 -12.13 -4.45 -31.11
N ALA A 225 -13.19 -3.66 -31.25
CA ALA A 225 -14.21 -3.88 -32.27
C ALA A 225 -14.65 -2.52 -32.83
N GLN A 226 -14.09 -2.19 -33.99
CA GLN A 226 -14.73 -1.44 -35.08
C GLN A 226 -15.46 -0.14 -34.70
N TRP A 227 -14.73 0.97 -34.74
CA TRP A 227 -15.32 2.29 -35.03
C TRP A 227 -14.53 3.03 -36.12
N ASP A 228 -14.12 2.28 -37.15
CA ASP A 228 -13.79 2.85 -38.47
C ASP A 228 -14.90 2.46 -39.44
N SER A 229 -15.88 3.34 -39.59
CA SER A 229 -16.80 3.39 -40.73
C SER A 229 -17.00 4.84 -41.14
#